data_AF-A0A652PG30-F1
#
_entry.id   AF-A0A652PG30-F1
#
_cell.length_a   1.000
_cell.length_b   1.000
_cell.length_c   1.000
_cell.angle_alpha   90.00
_cell.angle_beta   90.00
_cell.angle_gamma   90.00
#
_symmetry.space_group_name_H-M   'P 1'
#
loop_
_entity.id
_entity.type
_entity.pdbx_description
1 polymer ?
#
loop_
_entity_poly.entity_id
_entity_poly.type
_entity_poly.pdbx_seq_one_letter_code
_entity_poly.pdbx_strand_id
1 'polypeptide(L)'
;MAVTEVKVHQDNVRLHATKRCGGAFEPVASVELPEQVEVYRIKGNWGEAVACSEAERERWSEAESAFLAAVSRALEVLYRAHGGRGATFDLEKGTGAWNTIPAPRHWPGWKQRAVERSEAAQRAFLTEVQRATEAYRPVREEIDRRLAEQRAVRQAAELARAREAQQRRALLEEVAARRVWLYAVGEEPGDDGEEGDGPVRVRIFRADLLPAAADPGAADPAALSQEPLTAPELEKDLYALARAQKAAGIVLRWDDAARAAVEEECLARGVRVTFAQWWREMARHGWSVRQDDPQPIPPSPPGSGPRPSFGGTGMGGTGGFTGGHSYGGFGGY
;
A
#
# COMPACT_ATOMS: atom_id res chain seq x y z
N MET A 1 20.27 26.80 -2.13
CA MET A 1 20.89 25.48 -1.84
C MET A 1 19.93 24.42 -2.35
N ALA A 2 20.41 23.42 -3.10
CA ALA A 2 19.56 22.37 -3.63
C ALA A 2 19.04 21.51 -2.48
N VAL A 3 17.72 21.34 -2.39
CA VAL A 3 17.08 20.41 -1.45
C VAL A 3 17.19 19.02 -2.07
N THR A 4 17.76 18.08 -1.33
CA THR A 4 17.88 16.68 -1.73
C THR A 4 16.98 15.82 -0.85
N GLU A 5 16.46 14.72 -1.39
CA GLU A 5 15.74 13.74 -0.58
C GLU A 5 16.71 12.64 -0.15
N VAL A 6 16.75 12.36 1.15
CA VAL A 6 17.48 11.22 1.71
C VAL A 6 16.49 10.24 2.32
N LYS A 7 16.75 8.94 2.17
CA LYS A 7 15.95 7.92 2.83
C LYS A 7 16.54 7.62 4.21
N VAL A 8 15.70 7.70 5.22
CA VAL A 8 16.04 7.36 6.61
C VAL A 8 15.17 6.22 7.09
N HIS A 9 15.77 5.26 7.79
CA HIS A 9 15.02 4.22 8.48
C HIS A 9 15.49 4.10 9.92
N GLN A 10 14.53 3.95 10.82
CA GLN A 10 14.79 3.70 12.23
C GLN A 10 15.21 2.23 12.38
N ASP A 11 16.38 2.01 12.96
CA ASP A 11 16.97 0.71 13.22
C ASP A 11 17.11 0.49 14.73
N ASN A 12 16.75 -0.70 15.19
CA ASN A 12 16.86 -1.13 16.58
C ASN A 12 18.03 -2.11 16.69
N VAL A 13 19.22 -1.58 16.91
CA VAL A 13 20.48 -2.34 16.91
C VAL A 13 20.60 -3.15 18.20
N ARG A 14 20.57 -4.47 18.08
CA ARG A 14 20.68 -5.39 19.22
C ARG A 14 22.10 -5.45 19.77
N LEU A 15 22.23 -5.28 21.09
CA LEU A 15 23.51 -5.24 21.79
C LEU A 15 23.96 -6.62 22.29
N HIS A 16 23.02 -7.51 22.63
CA HIS A 16 23.29 -8.91 23.03
C HIS A 16 24.48 -9.07 24.00
N ALA A 17 24.59 -8.21 25.01
CA ALA A 17 25.73 -8.15 25.93
C ALA A 17 26.00 -9.48 26.64
N THR A 18 24.94 -10.13 27.15
CA THR A 18 24.97 -11.45 27.80
C THR A 18 25.53 -12.53 26.88
N LYS A 19 24.97 -12.64 25.66
CA LYS A 19 25.41 -13.61 24.65
C LYS A 19 26.87 -13.41 24.25
N ARG A 20 27.31 -12.15 24.11
CA ARG A 20 28.68 -11.80 23.71
C ARG A 20 29.70 -12.07 24.82
N CYS A 21 29.32 -11.88 26.08
CA CYS A 21 30.23 -12.07 27.22
C CYS A 21 30.18 -13.49 27.83
N GLY A 22 29.23 -14.34 27.40
CA GLY A 22 29.21 -15.78 27.69
C GLY A 22 29.14 -16.10 29.19
N GLY A 23 29.65 -17.27 29.58
CA GLY A 23 29.60 -17.76 30.97
C GLY A 23 30.50 -17.02 31.97
N ALA A 24 31.25 -16.01 31.53
CA ALA A 24 31.98 -15.10 32.41
C ALA A 24 31.15 -13.87 32.82
N PHE A 25 30.00 -13.65 32.16
CA PHE A 25 29.09 -12.56 32.44
C PHE A 25 28.15 -12.92 33.59
N GLU A 26 28.18 -12.13 34.65
CA GLU A 26 27.28 -12.28 35.79
C GLU A 26 26.30 -11.10 35.78
N PRO A 27 25.03 -11.28 35.36
CA PRO A 27 24.07 -10.19 35.34
C PRO A 27 23.87 -9.64 36.76
N VAL A 28 23.99 -8.33 36.93
CA VAL A 28 23.85 -7.69 38.24
C VAL A 28 22.51 -6.99 38.30
N ALA A 29 21.65 -7.37 39.26
CA ALA A 29 20.29 -6.85 39.39
C ALA A 29 20.21 -5.32 39.55
N SER A 30 21.28 -4.67 40.01
CA SER A 30 21.35 -3.21 40.15
C SER A 30 21.69 -2.47 38.84
N VAL A 31 21.94 -3.17 37.74
CA VAL A 31 22.31 -2.56 36.45
C VAL A 31 21.42 -3.15 35.34
N GLU A 32 20.48 -2.35 34.86
CA GLU A 32 19.66 -2.71 33.70
C GLU A 32 20.39 -2.29 32.41
N LEU A 33 20.89 -3.28 31.67
CA LEU A 33 21.54 -3.03 30.39
C LEU A 33 20.49 -2.93 29.28
N PRO A 34 20.60 -1.97 28.35
CA PRO A 34 19.72 -1.92 27.19
C PRO A 34 19.95 -3.14 26.30
N GLU A 35 18.87 -3.81 25.90
CA GLU A 35 18.94 -4.92 24.95
C GLU A 35 19.21 -4.44 23.52
N GLN A 36 18.74 -3.24 23.21
CA GLN A 36 18.84 -2.60 21.90
C GLN A 36 19.03 -1.09 22.05
N VAL A 37 19.60 -0.48 21.02
CA VAL A 37 19.68 0.98 20.86
C VAL A 37 19.01 1.40 19.57
N GLU A 38 18.36 2.55 19.61
CA GLU A 38 17.68 3.14 18.48
C GLU A 38 18.63 4.08 17.72
N VAL A 39 18.66 3.97 16.40
CA VAL A 39 19.43 4.86 15.51
C VAL A 39 18.71 5.03 14.18
N TYR A 40 18.77 6.22 13.59
CA TYR A 40 18.40 6.39 12.18
C TYR A 40 19.57 6.06 11.28
N ARG A 41 19.32 5.16 10.33
CA ARG A 41 20.25 4.77 9.28
C ARG A 41 19.97 5.58 8.02
N ILE A 42 21.01 6.23 7.51
CA ILE A 42 20.93 7.18 6.39
C ILE A 42 21.51 6.58 5.10
N LYS A 43 21.99 5.34 5.20
CA LYS A 43 22.61 4.60 4.11
C LYS A 43 21.60 3.62 3.50
N GLY A 44 21.28 3.82 2.22
CA GLY A 44 20.52 2.87 1.41
C GLY A 44 19.28 3.47 0.73
N ASN A 45 18.58 2.62 -0.03
CA ASN A 45 17.38 2.99 -0.78
C ASN A 45 16.07 2.67 -0.02
N TRP A 46 16.18 2.42 1.29
CA TRP A 46 15.09 1.92 2.14
C TRP A 46 14.77 2.93 3.24
N GLY A 47 13.50 3.02 3.62
CA GLY A 47 13.01 3.97 4.62
C GLY A 47 12.15 5.07 4.02
N GLU A 48 11.81 6.04 4.86
CA GLU A 48 11.03 7.20 4.47
C GLU A 48 11.95 8.28 3.90
N ALA A 49 11.55 8.86 2.77
CA ALA A 49 12.26 10.00 2.20
C ALA A 49 12.05 11.21 3.11
N VAL A 50 13.11 11.97 3.36
CA VAL A 50 13.12 13.23 4.11
C VAL A 50 13.89 14.26 3.29
N ALA A 51 13.30 15.45 3.16
CA ALA A 51 13.96 16.57 2.51
C ALA A 51 15.05 17.17 3.41
N CYS A 52 16.28 17.24 2.91
CA CYS A 52 17.42 17.81 3.60
C CYS A 52 18.42 18.46 2.64
N SER A 53 19.21 19.38 3.16
CA SER A 53 20.43 19.85 2.51
C SER A 53 21.54 18.78 2.58
N GLU A 54 22.55 18.90 1.72
CA GLU A 54 23.71 18.03 1.73
C GLU A 54 24.48 18.10 3.07
N ALA A 55 24.61 19.31 3.63
CA ALA A 55 25.26 19.52 4.93
C ALA A 55 24.49 18.86 6.10
N GLU A 56 23.15 18.88 6.07
CA GLU A 56 22.34 18.14 7.05
C GLU A 56 22.54 16.64 6.91
N ARG A 57 22.52 16.11 5.67
CA ARG A 57 22.76 14.69 5.40
C ARG A 57 24.12 14.23 5.91
N GLU A 58 25.17 15.00 5.64
CA GLU A 58 26.53 14.69 6.11
C GLU A 58 26.58 14.68 7.63
N ARG A 59 26.11 15.74 8.29
CA ARG A 59 26.04 15.83 9.76
C ARG A 59 25.27 14.67 10.39
N TRP A 60 24.12 14.30 9.81
CA TRP A 60 23.34 13.19 10.33
C TRP A 60 24.08 11.86 10.15
N SER A 61 24.76 11.65 9.01
CA SER A 61 25.54 10.44 8.75
C SER A 61 26.77 10.33 9.66
N GLU A 62 27.42 11.45 9.95
CA GLU A 62 28.53 11.51 10.91
C GLU A 62 28.05 11.18 12.32
N ALA A 63 26.91 11.71 12.73
CA ALA A 63 26.32 11.42 14.03
C ALA A 63 25.90 9.94 14.17
N GLU A 64 25.33 9.34 13.12
CA GLU A 64 25.05 7.89 13.05
C GLU A 64 26.33 7.08 13.26
N SER A 65 27.37 7.33 12.44
CA SER A 65 28.64 6.60 12.52
C SER A 65 29.34 6.82 13.87
N ALA A 66 29.33 8.03 14.42
CA ALA A 66 29.93 8.34 15.72
C ALA A 66 29.21 7.60 16.86
N PHE A 67 27.88 7.58 16.84
CA PHE A 67 27.06 6.86 17.80
C PHE A 67 27.35 5.36 17.78
N LEU A 68 27.27 4.74 16.60
CA LEU A 68 27.49 3.30 16.45
C LEU A 68 28.93 2.89 16.79
N ALA A 69 29.92 3.69 16.40
CA ALA A 69 31.30 3.46 16.76
C ALA A 69 31.54 3.55 18.28
N ALA A 70 30.88 4.47 18.98
CA ALA A 70 30.97 4.58 20.44
C ALA A 70 30.39 3.33 21.13
N VAL A 71 29.21 2.89 20.71
CA VAL A 71 28.55 1.70 21.27
C VAL A 71 29.35 0.43 20.94
N SER A 72 29.87 0.31 19.72
CA SER A 72 30.81 -0.75 19.33
C SER A 72 32.02 -0.84 20.26
N ARG A 73 32.69 0.29 20.52
CA ARG A 73 33.84 0.34 21.44
C ARG A 73 33.44 -0.01 22.87
N ALA A 74 32.28 0.46 23.34
CA ALA A 74 31.77 0.11 24.67
C ALA A 74 31.54 -1.40 24.81
N LEU A 75 31.02 -2.06 23.78
CA LEU A 75 30.88 -3.53 23.74
C LEU A 75 32.22 -4.25 23.77
N GLU A 76 33.23 -3.75 23.05
CA GLU A 76 34.58 -4.32 23.10
C GLU A 76 35.20 -4.21 24.50
N VAL A 77 35.03 -3.06 25.15
CA VAL A 77 35.50 -2.83 26.53
C VAL A 77 34.78 -3.77 27.49
N LEU A 78 33.45 -3.88 27.38
CA LEU A 78 32.65 -4.82 28.17
C LEU A 78 33.15 -6.26 27.98
N TYR A 79 33.35 -6.69 26.73
CA TYR A 79 33.82 -8.02 26.41
C TYR A 79 35.23 -8.30 26.96
N ARG A 80 36.17 -7.35 26.82
CA ARG A 80 37.53 -7.46 27.38
C ARG A 80 37.52 -7.55 28.90
N ALA A 81 36.62 -6.82 29.58
CA ALA A 81 36.47 -6.89 31.03
C ALA A 81 36.08 -8.30 31.52
N HIS A 82 35.40 -9.08 30.67
CA HIS A 82 35.02 -10.47 30.97
C HIS A 82 36.10 -11.50 30.56
N GLY A 83 37.31 -11.05 30.21
CA GLY A 83 38.44 -11.92 29.89
C GLY A 83 38.53 -12.32 28.41
N GLY A 84 37.67 -11.76 27.56
CA GLY A 84 37.73 -11.95 26.13
C GLY A 84 38.95 -11.30 25.48
N ARG A 85 39.51 -11.97 24.47
CA ARG A 85 40.63 -11.47 23.66
C ARG A 85 40.21 -11.35 22.20
N GLY A 86 40.68 -10.30 21.53
CA GLY A 86 40.48 -10.09 20.09
C GLY A 86 39.00 -10.06 19.68
N ALA A 87 38.23 -9.13 20.26
CA ALA A 87 36.89 -8.82 19.75
C ALA A 87 36.90 -7.53 18.97
N THR A 88 36.17 -7.55 17.85
CA THR A 88 35.79 -6.38 17.06
C THR A 88 34.28 -6.41 16.85
N PHE A 89 33.63 -5.30 17.16
CA PHE A 89 32.20 -5.12 16.90
C PHE A 89 32.03 -3.94 15.94
N ASP A 90 31.44 -4.16 14.78
CA ASP A 90 31.12 -3.11 13.80
C ASP A 90 29.59 -3.07 13.65
N LEU A 91 28.94 -2.32 14.55
CA LEU A 91 27.49 -2.14 14.53
C LEU A 91 27.03 -1.35 13.30
N GLU A 92 27.91 -0.57 12.69
CA GLU A 92 27.59 0.15 11.45
C GLU A 92 27.30 -0.84 10.33
N LYS A 93 28.18 -1.83 10.15
CA LYS A 93 28.03 -2.90 9.14
C LYS A 93 27.23 -4.11 9.62
N GLY A 94 26.83 -4.13 10.89
CA GLY A 94 26.19 -5.29 11.51
C GLY A 94 27.10 -6.52 11.61
N THR A 95 28.41 -6.33 11.60
CA THR A 95 29.39 -7.43 11.67
C THR A 95 30.09 -7.48 13.03
N GLY A 96 30.59 -8.65 13.40
CA GLY A 96 31.37 -8.80 14.62
C GLY A 96 32.16 -10.09 14.60
N ALA A 97 33.38 -10.04 15.13
CA ALA A 97 34.22 -11.19 15.35
C ALA A 97 34.67 -11.18 16.80
N TRP A 98 34.48 -12.29 17.50
CA TRP A 98 34.95 -12.46 18.87
C TRP A 98 35.26 -13.93 19.11
N ASN A 99 36.20 -14.19 20.01
CA ASN A 99 36.55 -15.54 20.42
C ASN A 99 35.61 -16.04 21.53
N THR A 100 35.59 -17.34 21.77
CA THR A 100 34.95 -17.85 22.98
C THR A 100 35.78 -17.44 24.20
N ILE A 101 35.13 -16.84 25.20
CA ILE A 101 35.79 -16.52 26.46
C ILE A 101 36.08 -17.84 27.19
N PRO A 102 37.34 -18.13 27.57
CA PRO A 102 37.67 -19.34 28.30
C PRO A 102 36.97 -19.34 29.66
N ALA A 103 36.58 -20.53 30.12
CA ALA A 103 35.95 -20.66 31.43
C ALA A 103 36.85 -20.08 32.55
N PRO A 104 36.27 -19.37 33.52
CA PRO A 104 37.04 -18.77 34.60
C PRO A 104 37.78 -19.84 35.41
N ARG A 105 39.05 -19.58 35.76
CA ARG A 105 39.82 -20.45 36.65
C ARG A 105 39.27 -20.35 38.08
N HIS A 106 38.91 -21.48 38.67
CA HIS A 106 38.32 -21.55 40.01
C HIS A 106 39.40 -21.47 41.10
N TRP A 107 39.47 -20.35 41.83
CA TRP A 107 40.32 -20.16 43.01
C TRP A 107 39.56 -19.39 44.12
N PRO A 108 39.85 -19.56 45.42
CA PRO A 108 38.99 -19.03 46.50
C PRO A 108 38.66 -17.53 46.36
N GLY A 109 37.37 -17.17 46.30
CA GLY A 109 36.92 -15.78 46.11
C GLY A 109 36.77 -15.32 44.65
N TRP A 110 37.04 -16.20 43.66
CA TRP A 110 36.90 -15.88 42.24
C TRP A 110 35.50 -15.39 41.85
N LYS A 111 34.45 -15.98 42.44
CA LYS A 111 33.05 -15.62 42.15
C LYS A 111 32.74 -14.17 42.54
N GLN A 112 33.11 -13.78 43.76
CA GLN A 112 32.87 -12.41 44.24
C GLN A 112 33.61 -11.39 43.36
N ARG A 113 34.88 -11.64 43.03
CA ARG A 113 35.63 -10.75 42.13
C ARG A 113 35.09 -10.73 40.70
N ALA A 114 34.50 -11.83 40.23
CA ALA A 114 33.85 -11.87 38.92
C ALA A 114 32.58 -11.01 38.89
N VAL A 115 31.76 -11.09 39.94
CA VAL A 115 30.57 -10.24 40.12
C VAL A 115 30.96 -8.77 40.21
N GLU A 116 31.91 -8.39 41.09
CA GLU A 116 32.36 -6.99 41.24
C GLU A 116 32.92 -6.42 39.92
N ARG A 117 33.68 -7.23 39.18
CA ARG A 117 34.20 -6.84 37.86
C ARG A 117 33.08 -6.69 36.84
N SER A 118 32.14 -7.64 36.81
CA SER A 118 31.00 -7.59 35.90
C SER A 118 30.14 -6.37 36.18
N GLU A 119 29.85 -6.08 37.44
CA GLU A 119 29.13 -4.89 37.89
C GLU A 119 29.80 -3.59 37.41
N ALA A 120 31.11 -3.45 37.65
CA ALA A 120 31.87 -2.28 37.21
C ALA A 120 31.87 -2.13 35.68
N ALA A 121 32.03 -3.23 34.95
CA ALA A 121 32.03 -3.23 33.49
C ALA A 121 30.64 -2.92 32.92
N GLN A 122 29.57 -3.45 33.52
CA GLN A 122 28.19 -3.18 33.13
C GLN A 122 27.82 -1.71 33.37
N ARG A 123 28.24 -1.12 34.50
CA ARG A 123 28.06 0.32 34.76
C ARG A 123 28.81 1.19 33.77
N ALA A 124 30.07 0.87 33.50
CA ALA A 124 30.88 1.61 32.51
C ALA A 124 30.25 1.52 31.11
N PHE A 125 29.81 0.34 30.70
CA PHE A 125 29.10 0.13 29.44
C PHE A 125 27.82 0.97 29.37
N LEU A 126 26.97 0.89 30.39
CA LEU A 126 25.71 1.65 30.45
C LEU A 126 25.97 3.16 30.37
N THR A 127 26.99 3.65 31.07
CA THR A 127 27.36 5.07 31.08
C THR A 127 27.78 5.54 29.69
N GLU A 128 28.60 4.76 28.97
CA GLU A 128 29.02 5.10 27.61
C GLU A 128 27.87 5.01 26.61
N VAL A 129 26.98 4.02 26.73
CA VAL A 129 25.77 3.95 25.89
C VAL A 129 24.88 5.16 26.13
N GLN A 130 24.60 5.51 27.38
CA GLN A 130 23.81 6.71 27.72
C GLN A 130 24.45 7.97 27.15
N ARG A 131 25.76 8.16 27.35
CA ARG A 131 26.49 9.30 26.80
C ARG A 131 26.38 9.38 25.28
N ALA A 132 26.54 8.25 24.58
CA ALA A 132 26.40 8.20 23.13
C ALA A 132 24.96 8.52 22.70
N THR A 133 23.96 8.01 23.40
CA THR A 133 22.54 8.30 23.14
C THR A 133 22.22 9.78 23.35
N GLU A 134 22.71 10.39 24.42
CA GLU A 134 22.54 11.83 24.67
C GLU A 134 23.20 12.68 23.57
N ALA A 135 24.39 12.29 23.11
CA ALA A 135 25.09 12.99 22.03
C ALA A 135 24.36 12.87 20.69
N TYR A 136 23.70 11.73 20.43
CA TYR A 136 22.95 11.47 19.20
C TYR A 136 21.53 12.06 19.23
N ARG A 137 20.96 12.28 20.42
CA ARG A 137 19.58 12.75 20.62
C ARG A 137 19.18 13.94 19.73
N PRO A 138 20.00 15.02 19.58
CA PRO A 138 19.59 16.18 18.78
C PRO A 138 19.34 15.83 17.31
N VAL A 139 20.15 14.92 16.76
CA VAL A 139 19.97 14.46 15.37
C VAL A 139 18.75 13.57 15.25
N ARG A 140 18.52 12.67 16.22
CA ARG A 140 17.32 11.82 16.24
C ARG A 140 16.04 12.65 16.27
N GLU A 141 15.93 13.59 17.22
CA GLU A 141 14.75 14.45 17.37
C GLU A 141 14.51 15.34 16.15
N GLU A 142 15.58 15.79 15.50
CA GLU A 142 15.47 16.54 14.25
C GLU A 142 14.89 15.68 13.11
N ILE A 143 15.38 14.46 12.92
CA ILE A 143 14.88 13.53 11.91
C ILE A 143 13.41 13.17 12.21
N ASP A 144 13.07 12.89 13.46
CA ASP A 144 11.70 12.62 13.92
C ASP A 144 10.74 13.74 13.55
N ARG A 145 11.12 14.98 13.85
CA ARG A 145 10.32 16.16 13.54
C ARG A 145 10.07 16.27 12.03
N ARG A 146 11.10 16.11 11.20
CA ARG A 146 10.99 16.20 9.74
C ARG A 146 10.09 15.09 9.16
N LEU A 147 10.22 13.87 9.68
CA LEU A 147 9.35 12.75 9.31
C LEU A 147 7.89 13.03 9.68
N ALA A 148 7.64 13.57 10.88
CA ALA A 148 6.30 13.94 11.32
C ALA A 148 5.67 15.02 10.43
N GLU A 149 6.42 16.07 10.10
CA GLU A 149 5.99 17.13 9.18
C GLU A 149 5.62 16.55 7.81
N GLN A 150 6.45 15.69 7.24
CA GLN A 150 6.20 15.10 5.93
C GLN A 150 5.03 14.09 5.93
N ARG A 151 4.86 13.32 7.01
CA ARG A 151 3.68 12.47 7.20
C ARG A 151 2.41 13.32 7.30
N ALA A 152 2.45 14.42 8.03
CA ALA A 152 1.31 15.34 8.14
C ALA A 152 0.93 15.96 6.78
N VAL A 153 1.91 16.39 5.98
CA VAL A 153 1.67 16.89 4.62
C VAL A 153 1.03 15.83 3.73
N ARG A 154 1.55 14.59 3.75
CA ARG A 154 0.98 13.47 2.98
C ARG A 154 -0.45 13.15 3.41
N GLN A 155 -0.70 13.06 4.71
CA GLN A 155 -2.04 12.80 5.26
C GLN A 155 -3.03 13.91 4.90
N ALA A 156 -2.61 15.18 4.99
CA ALA A 156 -3.44 16.32 4.59
C ALA A 156 -3.80 16.26 3.10
N ALA A 157 -2.84 15.93 2.23
CA ALA A 157 -3.07 15.78 0.79
C ALA A 157 -3.97 14.57 0.47
N GLU A 158 -3.87 13.48 1.22
CA GLU A 158 -4.77 12.33 1.09
C GLU A 158 -6.20 12.66 1.54
N LEU A 159 -6.35 13.35 2.68
CA LEU A 159 -7.66 13.81 3.15
C LEU A 159 -8.31 14.81 2.20
N ALA A 160 -7.54 15.73 1.61
CA ALA A 160 -8.03 16.64 0.59
C ALA A 160 -8.53 15.88 -0.65
N ARG A 161 -7.72 14.95 -1.18
CA ARG A 161 -8.12 14.09 -2.30
C ARG A 161 -9.36 13.24 -1.99
N ALA A 162 -9.46 12.71 -0.77
CA ALA A 162 -10.62 11.93 -0.35
C ALA A 162 -11.89 12.79 -0.29
N ARG A 163 -11.80 14.03 0.22
CA ARG A 163 -12.92 14.98 0.24
C ARG A 163 -13.35 15.37 -1.17
N GLU A 164 -12.41 15.68 -2.05
CA GLU A 164 -12.69 15.99 -3.46
C GLU A 164 -13.37 14.80 -4.17
N ALA A 165 -12.86 13.59 -3.96
CA ALA A 165 -13.46 12.38 -4.52
C ALA A 165 -14.88 12.14 -3.97
N GLN A 166 -15.12 12.38 -2.67
CA GLN A 166 -16.43 12.28 -2.06
C GLN A 166 -17.41 13.32 -2.60
N GLN A 167 -16.98 14.59 -2.74
CA GLN A 167 -17.79 15.66 -3.32
C GLN A 167 -18.13 15.35 -4.77
N ARG A 168 -17.14 14.92 -5.56
CA ARG A 168 -17.36 14.50 -6.95
C ARG A 168 -18.38 13.37 -7.02
N ARG A 169 -18.24 12.34 -6.19
CA ARG A 169 -19.19 11.21 -6.16
C ARG A 169 -20.60 11.66 -5.79
N ALA A 170 -20.76 12.51 -4.77
CA ALA A 170 -22.06 13.03 -4.36
C ALA A 170 -22.75 13.80 -5.50
N LEU A 171 -22.00 14.62 -6.26
CA LEU A 171 -22.53 15.34 -7.41
C LEU A 171 -22.99 14.41 -8.54
N LEU A 172 -22.22 13.36 -8.83
CA LEU A 172 -22.58 12.38 -9.86
C LEU A 172 -23.81 11.56 -9.43
N GLU A 173 -23.90 11.19 -8.16
CA GLU A 173 -25.07 10.52 -7.57
C GLU A 173 -26.32 11.39 -7.63
N GLU A 174 -26.20 12.71 -7.42
CA GLU A 174 -27.31 13.65 -7.54
C GLU A 174 -27.83 13.74 -8.99
N VAL A 175 -26.94 13.82 -9.98
CA VAL A 175 -27.33 13.79 -11.40
C VAL A 175 -28.01 12.46 -11.75
N ALA A 176 -27.48 11.35 -11.23
CA ALA A 176 -28.04 10.01 -11.44
C ALA A 176 -29.39 9.78 -10.75
N ALA A 177 -29.66 10.46 -9.64
CA ALA A 177 -30.93 10.38 -8.93
C ALA A 177 -32.08 11.13 -9.62
N ARG A 178 -31.81 11.89 -10.69
CA ARG A 178 -32.86 12.56 -11.47
C ARG A 178 -33.71 11.54 -12.21
N ARG A 179 -35.03 11.61 -11.99
CA ARG A 179 -36.04 10.79 -12.70
C ARG A 179 -36.34 11.38 -14.08
N VAL A 180 -35.41 11.23 -15.00
CA VAL A 180 -35.51 11.80 -16.36
C VAL A 180 -35.32 10.77 -17.46
N TRP A 181 -34.95 9.54 -17.13
CA TRP A 181 -34.63 8.53 -18.13
C TRP A 181 -35.85 7.75 -18.56
N LEU A 182 -35.97 7.50 -19.86
CA LEU A 182 -36.96 6.63 -20.47
C LEU A 182 -36.26 5.69 -21.45
N TYR A 183 -36.87 4.53 -21.69
CA TYR A 183 -36.45 3.66 -22.77
C TYR A 183 -37.64 3.13 -23.56
N ALA A 184 -37.42 2.88 -24.85
CA ALA A 184 -38.37 2.25 -25.74
C ALA A 184 -37.75 0.97 -26.31
N VAL A 185 -38.52 -0.11 -26.30
CA VAL A 185 -38.12 -1.38 -26.90
C VAL A 185 -38.68 -1.43 -28.32
N GLY A 186 -37.81 -1.66 -29.31
CA GLY A 186 -38.20 -1.84 -30.70
C GLY A 186 -37.67 -3.17 -31.25
N GLU A 187 -38.48 -3.83 -32.05
CA GLU A 187 -38.07 -4.95 -32.90
C GLU A 187 -37.84 -4.41 -34.31
N GLU A 188 -36.70 -4.73 -34.92
CA GLU A 188 -36.47 -4.45 -36.33
C GLU A 188 -37.03 -5.64 -37.13
N PRO A 189 -37.88 -5.44 -38.15
CA PRO A 189 -38.19 -6.50 -39.08
C PRO A 189 -36.89 -6.91 -39.78
N GLY A 190 -36.62 -8.22 -39.87
CA GLY A 190 -35.44 -8.72 -40.57
C GLY A 190 -35.39 -8.19 -42.01
N ASP A 191 -34.18 -7.98 -42.53
CA ASP A 191 -33.89 -7.53 -43.91
C ASP A 191 -34.55 -8.43 -44.99
N ASP A 192 -35.06 -9.59 -44.55
CA ASP A 192 -35.58 -10.70 -45.34
C ASP A 192 -37.11 -10.80 -45.27
N GLY A 193 -37.79 -9.98 -44.46
CA GLY A 193 -39.23 -10.09 -44.21
C GLY A 193 -39.67 -11.34 -43.43
N GLU A 194 -38.73 -12.13 -42.91
CA GLU A 194 -39.01 -13.18 -41.93
C GLU A 194 -39.18 -12.55 -40.53
N GLU A 195 -40.36 -12.71 -39.95
CA GLU A 195 -40.60 -12.52 -38.52
C GLU A 195 -39.79 -13.56 -37.74
N GLY A 196 -38.59 -13.19 -37.27
CA GLY A 196 -37.86 -14.08 -36.35
C GLY A 196 -36.41 -13.69 -36.06
N ASP A 197 -36.14 -13.46 -34.77
CA ASP A 197 -34.84 -13.64 -34.09
C ASP A 197 -33.72 -12.61 -34.34
N GLY A 198 -34.07 -11.38 -34.74
CA GLY A 198 -33.14 -10.24 -34.72
C GLY A 198 -32.85 -9.72 -33.29
N PRO A 199 -31.72 -9.03 -33.06
CA PRO A 199 -31.39 -8.50 -31.74
C PRO A 199 -32.38 -7.40 -31.33
N VAL A 200 -32.84 -7.46 -30.08
CA VAL A 200 -33.78 -6.47 -29.54
C VAL A 200 -33.06 -5.12 -29.41
N ARG A 201 -33.59 -4.08 -30.08
CA ARG A 201 -33.03 -2.72 -30.01
C ARG A 201 -33.75 -1.92 -28.94
N VAL A 202 -32.98 -1.39 -28.00
CA VAL A 202 -33.53 -0.54 -26.92
C VAL A 202 -33.00 0.87 -27.10
N ARG A 203 -33.89 1.82 -27.38
CA ARG A 203 -33.56 3.24 -27.46
C ARG A 203 -33.73 3.88 -26.09
N ILE A 204 -32.72 4.59 -25.62
CA ILE A 204 -32.68 5.24 -24.30
C ILE A 204 -32.58 6.74 -24.50
N PHE A 205 -33.46 7.50 -23.87
CA PHE A 205 -33.56 8.94 -24.02
C PHE A 205 -34.02 9.62 -22.73
N ARG A 206 -33.98 10.95 -22.71
CA ARG A 206 -34.39 11.77 -21.57
C ARG A 206 -35.76 12.41 -21.82
N ALA A 207 -36.67 12.27 -20.85
CA ALA A 207 -38.03 12.80 -20.91
C ALA A 207 -38.06 14.33 -20.99
N ASP A 208 -37.08 15.00 -20.37
CA ASP A 208 -36.96 16.46 -20.38
C ASP A 208 -36.32 17.03 -21.65
N LEU A 209 -35.86 16.17 -22.55
CA LEU A 209 -35.21 16.52 -23.82
C LEU A 209 -35.91 15.86 -25.01
N LEU A 210 -37.22 15.61 -24.90
CA LEU A 210 -38.02 14.97 -25.93
C LEU A 210 -37.67 15.55 -27.32
N PRO A 211 -37.27 14.73 -28.29
CA PRO A 211 -36.82 15.23 -29.58
C PRO A 211 -37.98 15.98 -30.24
N ALA A 212 -37.73 17.21 -30.68
CA ALA A 212 -38.70 17.98 -31.47
C ALA A 212 -39.10 17.31 -32.81
N ALA A 213 -38.49 16.17 -33.16
CA ALA A 213 -38.70 15.42 -34.39
C ALA A 213 -38.90 13.90 -34.18
N ALA A 214 -39.27 13.45 -32.97
CA ALA A 214 -39.73 12.07 -32.81
C ALA A 214 -41.22 12.02 -33.16
N ASP A 215 -41.52 11.53 -34.36
CA ASP A 215 -42.88 11.21 -34.77
C ASP A 215 -43.50 10.29 -33.69
N PRO A 216 -44.57 10.72 -32.99
CA PRO A 216 -45.17 9.94 -31.91
C PRO A 216 -45.82 8.62 -32.37
N GLY A 217 -45.73 8.30 -33.67
CA GLY A 217 -46.25 7.07 -34.29
C GLY A 217 -45.20 6.00 -34.63
N ALA A 218 -43.91 6.20 -34.37
CA ALA A 218 -42.86 5.23 -34.75
C ALA A 218 -42.51 4.21 -33.66
N ALA A 219 -42.92 4.43 -32.41
CA ALA A 219 -42.81 3.47 -31.32
C ALA A 219 -44.19 3.26 -30.72
N ASP A 220 -44.61 2.00 -30.61
CA ASP A 220 -45.88 1.64 -29.98
C ASP A 220 -45.91 2.21 -28.55
N PRO A 221 -46.91 3.01 -28.14
CA PRO A 221 -47.00 3.54 -26.78
C PRO A 221 -47.03 2.43 -25.71
N ALA A 222 -47.33 1.18 -26.08
CA ALA A 222 -47.20 0.02 -25.22
C ALA A 222 -45.74 -0.42 -24.94
N ALA A 223 -44.77 0.00 -25.76
CA ALA A 223 -43.36 -0.40 -25.69
C ALA A 223 -42.44 0.61 -24.97
N LEU A 224 -43.01 1.69 -24.45
CA LEU A 224 -42.33 2.72 -23.65
C LEU A 224 -42.33 2.36 -22.17
N SER A 225 -41.22 2.66 -21.47
CA SER A 225 -41.23 2.72 -20.00
C SER A 225 -42.27 3.75 -19.54
N GLN A 226 -43.27 3.33 -18.77
CA GLN A 226 -44.44 4.16 -18.42
C GLN A 226 -44.10 5.36 -17.51
N GLU A 227 -43.00 5.28 -16.75
CA GLU A 227 -42.57 6.34 -15.82
C GLU A 227 -41.10 6.71 -16.03
N PRO A 228 -40.73 8.00 -15.87
CA PRO A 228 -39.33 8.41 -15.86
C PRO A 228 -38.56 7.76 -14.72
N LEU A 229 -37.42 7.15 -15.07
CA LEU A 229 -36.53 6.40 -14.20
C LEU A 229 -35.32 7.24 -13.79
N THR A 230 -34.78 6.93 -12.62
CA THR A 230 -33.41 7.30 -12.23
C THR A 230 -32.39 6.47 -12.98
N ALA A 231 -31.13 6.90 -13.05
CA ALA A 231 -30.08 6.10 -13.71
C ALA A 231 -29.87 4.71 -13.06
N PRO A 232 -29.89 4.54 -11.72
CA PRO A 232 -29.85 3.21 -11.10
C PRO A 232 -31.07 2.32 -11.42
N GLU A 233 -32.26 2.90 -11.55
CA GLU A 233 -33.47 2.16 -11.93
C GLU A 233 -33.40 1.74 -13.40
N LEU A 234 -33.01 2.66 -14.29
CA LEU A 234 -32.75 2.38 -15.69
C LEU A 234 -31.74 1.25 -15.84
N GLU A 235 -30.63 1.29 -15.09
CA GLU A 235 -29.61 0.24 -15.12
C GLU A 235 -30.19 -1.13 -14.78
N LYS A 236 -31.00 -1.19 -13.72
CA LYS A 236 -31.66 -2.42 -13.27
C LYS A 236 -32.60 -2.99 -14.33
N ASP A 237 -33.38 -2.13 -14.98
CA ASP A 237 -34.36 -2.53 -15.99
C ASP A 237 -33.66 -2.99 -17.28
N LEU A 238 -32.65 -2.26 -17.75
CA LEU A 238 -31.83 -2.66 -18.90
C LEU A 238 -31.10 -3.99 -18.65
N TYR A 239 -30.61 -4.21 -17.43
CA TYR A 239 -29.97 -5.47 -17.06
C TYR A 239 -30.98 -6.63 -16.98
N ALA A 240 -32.20 -6.38 -16.50
CA ALA A 240 -33.28 -7.37 -16.50
C ALA A 240 -33.69 -7.76 -17.93
N LEU A 241 -33.80 -6.77 -18.83
CA LEU A 241 -34.07 -6.99 -20.26
C LEU A 241 -32.96 -7.81 -20.92
N ALA A 242 -31.70 -7.46 -20.69
CA ALA A 242 -30.55 -8.22 -21.19
C ALA A 242 -30.58 -9.68 -20.73
N ARG A 243 -30.99 -9.93 -19.47
CA ARG A 243 -31.10 -11.27 -18.90
C ARG A 243 -32.29 -12.05 -19.46
N ALA A 244 -33.39 -11.39 -19.81
CA ALA A 244 -34.54 -12.03 -20.45
C ALA A 244 -34.19 -12.47 -21.89
N GLN A 245 -33.46 -11.62 -22.63
CA GLN A 245 -33.16 -11.80 -24.05
C GLN A 245 -31.84 -12.55 -24.33
N LYS A 246 -31.52 -13.56 -23.51
CA LYS A 246 -30.24 -14.31 -23.56
C LYS A 246 -29.85 -14.87 -24.94
N ALA A 247 -30.83 -15.19 -25.79
CA ALA A 247 -30.60 -15.83 -27.10
C ALA A 247 -30.45 -14.82 -28.24
N ALA A 248 -31.34 -13.81 -28.30
CA ALA A 248 -31.34 -12.80 -29.37
C ALA A 248 -30.28 -11.70 -29.19
N GLY A 249 -29.82 -11.48 -27.95
CA GLY A 249 -28.95 -10.35 -27.62
C GLY A 249 -29.72 -9.01 -27.62
N ILE A 250 -29.16 -8.02 -26.93
CA ILE A 250 -29.73 -6.66 -26.91
C ILE A 250 -28.72 -5.66 -27.45
N VAL A 251 -29.21 -4.66 -28.19
CA VAL A 251 -28.41 -3.54 -28.68
C VAL A 251 -28.99 -2.26 -28.09
N LEU A 252 -28.26 -1.66 -27.16
CA LEU A 252 -28.66 -0.38 -26.55
C LEU A 252 -28.23 0.79 -27.44
N ARG A 253 -29.14 1.74 -27.65
CA ARG A 253 -28.87 3.00 -28.37
C ARG A 253 -29.20 4.17 -27.46
N TRP A 254 -28.17 4.89 -27.05
CA TRP A 254 -28.30 6.10 -26.23
C TRP A 254 -28.51 7.31 -27.13
N ASP A 255 -29.47 8.18 -26.77
CA ASP A 255 -29.69 9.42 -27.49
C ASP A 255 -28.53 10.41 -27.25
N ASP A 256 -27.95 10.95 -28.33
CA ASP A 256 -26.82 11.89 -28.25
C ASP A 256 -27.15 13.15 -27.46
N ALA A 257 -28.38 13.67 -27.58
CA ALA A 257 -28.82 14.84 -26.83
C ALA A 257 -28.92 14.53 -25.32
N ALA A 258 -29.37 13.32 -24.97
CA ALA A 258 -29.42 12.87 -23.59
C ALA A 258 -28.02 12.71 -22.98
N ARG A 259 -27.06 12.19 -23.76
CA ARG A 259 -25.66 12.06 -23.36
C ARG A 259 -25.02 13.42 -23.12
N ALA A 260 -25.15 14.34 -24.09
CA ALA A 260 -24.61 15.69 -24.01
C ALA A 260 -25.16 16.46 -22.80
N ALA A 261 -26.45 16.33 -22.52
CA ALA A 261 -27.06 17.02 -21.38
C ALA A 261 -26.54 16.55 -20.02
N VAL A 262 -26.19 15.27 -19.87
CA VAL A 262 -25.55 14.78 -18.63
C VAL A 262 -24.15 15.37 -18.48
N GLU A 263 -23.38 15.42 -19.57
CA GLU A 263 -22.04 16.00 -19.57
C GLU A 263 -22.10 17.51 -19.26
N GLU A 264 -23.06 18.23 -19.83
CA GLU A 264 -23.31 19.65 -19.55
C GLU A 264 -23.75 19.89 -18.10
N GLU A 265 -24.63 19.06 -17.54
CA GLU A 265 -25.05 19.15 -16.14
C GLU A 265 -23.90 18.93 -15.16
N CYS A 266 -23.06 17.92 -15.44
CA CYS A 266 -21.86 17.67 -14.64
C CYS A 266 -20.88 18.85 -14.76
N LEU A 267 -20.69 19.38 -15.98
CA LEU A 267 -19.81 20.52 -16.26
C LEU A 267 -20.30 21.79 -15.55
N ALA A 268 -21.61 22.06 -15.57
CA ALA A 268 -22.24 23.19 -14.89
C ALA A 268 -22.03 23.14 -13.36
N ARG A 269 -21.82 21.94 -12.81
CA ARG A 269 -21.51 21.69 -11.39
C ARG A 269 -20.01 21.56 -11.10
N GLY A 270 -19.17 21.88 -12.08
CA GLY A 270 -17.71 21.91 -11.94
C GLY A 270 -17.01 20.56 -12.10
N VAL A 271 -17.72 19.51 -12.53
CA VAL A 271 -17.17 18.16 -12.72
C VAL A 271 -17.06 17.84 -14.21
N ARG A 272 -15.83 17.71 -14.72
CA ARG A 272 -15.59 17.26 -16.09
C ARG A 272 -15.58 15.74 -16.15
N VAL A 273 -16.59 15.15 -16.77
CA VAL A 273 -16.71 13.71 -17.03
C VAL A 273 -17.36 13.49 -18.38
N THR A 274 -16.99 12.41 -19.07
CA THR A 274 -17.78 11.94 -20.21
C THR A 274 -18.96 11.11 -19.74
N PHE A 275 -20.01 11.00 -20.56
CA PHE A 275 -21.19 10.20 -20.26
C PHE A 275 -20.82 8.75 -19.92
N ALA A 276 -19.88 8.17 -20.68
CA ALA A 276 -19.40 6.81 -20.46
C ALA A 276 -18.65 6.65 -19.12
N GLN A 277 -17.94 7.69 -18.65
CA GLN A 277 -17.31 7.70 -17.33
C GLN A 277 -18.35 7.84 -16.22
N TRP A 278 -19.31 8.75 -16.38
CA TRP A 278 -20.42 8.94 -15.45
C TRP A 278 -21.24 7.65 -15.29
N TRP A 279 -21.64 7.02 -16.39
CA TRP A 279 -22.40 5.77 -16.36
C TRP A 279 -21.63 4.65 -15.66
N ARG A 280 -20.32 4.51 -15.93
CA ARG A 280 -19.47 3.50 -15.27
C ARG A 280 -19.38 3.68 -13.76
N GLU A 281 -19.39 4.92 -13.28
CA GLU A 281 -19.30 5.20 -11.84
C GLU A 281 -20.62 4.99 -11.11
N MET A 282 -21.74 5.16 -11.80
CA MET A 282 -23.08 5.01 -11.23
C MET A 282 -23.64 3.59 -11.36
N ALA A 283 -23.26 2.88 -12.42
CA ALA A 283 -23.72 1.53 -12.68
C ALA A 283 -23.08 0.50 -11.73
N ARG A 284 -23.89 -0.42 -11.22
CA ARG A 284 -23.47 -1.49 -10.30
C ARG A 284 -23.01 -2.76 -11.02
N HIS A 285 -23.49 -3.02 -12.22
CA HIS A 285 -23.19 -4.21 -13.01
C HIS A 285 -21.99 -3.97 -13.94
N GLY A 286 -21.44 -5.04 -14.52
CA GLY A 286 -20.36 -4.91 -15.50
C GLY A 286 -20.89 -4.37 -16.82
N TRP A 287 -20.43 -3.19 -17.24
CA TRP A 287 -20.74 -2.58 -18.53
C TRP A 287 -19.48 -2.47 -19.38
N SER A 288 -19.56 -2.92 -20.64
CA SER A 288 -18.50 -2.77 -21.62
C SER A 288 -18.54 -1.34 -22.14
N VAL A 289 -17.38 -0.69 -22.14
CA VAL A 289 -17.20 0.70 -22.62
C VAL A 289 -16.25 0.71 -23.82
N ARG A 290 -16.29 -0.36 -24.65
CA ARG A 290 -15.40 -0.49 -25.81
C ARG A 290 -15.78 0.43 -26.97
N GLN A 291 -16.96 1.05 -26.91
CA GLN A 291 -17.42 2.12 -27.80
C GLN A 291 -18.13 3.17 -26.94
N ASP A 292 -18.34 4.35 -27.51
CA ASP A 292 -18.97 5.52 -26.88
C ASP A 292 -20.36 5.25 -26.26
N ASP A 293 -20.95 4.07 -26.51
CA ASP A 293 -22.21 3.62 -25.95
C ASP A 293 -22.00 2.47 -24.94
N PRO A 294 -22.36 2.66 -23.65
CA PRO A 294 -22.25 1.60 -22.66
C PRO A 294 -23.22 0.45 -22.97
N GLN A 295 -22.68 -0.77 -23.05
CA GLN A 295 -23.42 -2.02 -23.26
C GLN A 295 -23.23 -2.96 -22.06
N PRO A 296 -24.23 -3.74 -21.64
CA PRO A 296 -24.04 -4.70 -20.56
C PRO A 296 -23.03 -5.78 -20.98
N ILE A 297 -22.11 -6.15 -20.09
CA ILE A 297 -21.23 -7.31 -20.33
C ILE A 297 -22.08 -8.57 -20.16
N PRO A 298 -22.17 -9.45 -21.17
CA PRO A 298 -22.90 -10.70 -21.03
C PRO A 298 -22.31 -11.51 -19.86
N PRO A 299 -23.14 -12.14 -19.02
CA PRO A 299 -22.64 -12.99 -17.95
C PRO A 299 -21.75 -14.08 -18.55
N SER A 300 -20.57 -14.31 -17.97
CA SER A 300 -19.70 -15.40 -18.40
C SER A 300 -20.48 -16.72 -18.36
N PRO A 301 -20.35 -17.58 -19.39
CA PRO A 301 -21.04 -18.86 -19.39
C PRO A 301 -20.66 -19.66 -18.13
N PRO A 302 -21.63 -20.37 -17.52
CA PRO A 302 -21.36 -21.20 -16.34
C PRO A 302 -20.38 -22.31 -16.75
N GLY A 303 -19.10 -22.14 -16.43
CA GLY A 303 -18.07 -23.12 -16.80
C GLY A 303 -16.64 -22.62 -16.93
N SER A 304 -16.39 -21.30 -16.90
CA SER A 304 -15.02 -20.77 -16.89
C SER A 304 -14.72 -20.08 -15.57
N GLY A 305 -14.50 -20.90 -14.53
CA GLY A 305 -13.82 -20.42 -13.32
C GLY A 305 -12.48 -19.78 -13.69
N PRO A 306 -11.97 -18.83 -12.90
CA PRO A 306 -10.66 -18.24 -13.15
C PRO A 306 -9.61 -19.35 -13.02
N ARG A 307 -9.05 -19.80 -14.15
CA ARG A 307 -7.74 -20.43 -14.13
C ARG A 307 -6.76 -19.34 -13.70
N PRO A 308 -6.02 -19.51 -12.60
CA PRO A 308 -4.95 -18.58 -12.28
C PRO A 308 -3.90 -18.70 -13.39
N SER A 309 -3.88 -17.74 -14.31
CA SER A 309 -2.80 -17.56 -15.26
C SER A 309 -1.61 -16.97 -14.52
N PHE A 310 -0.89 -17.82 -13.79
CA PHE A 310 0.48 -17.54 -13.40
C PHE A 310 1.36 -17.69 -14.65
N GLY A 311 1.67 -16.56 -15.27
CA GLY A 311 2.63 -16.41 -16.35
C GLY A 311 2.55 -14.97 -16.82
N GLY A 312 3.56 -14.12 -16.70
CA GLY A 312 4.96 -14.36 -16.44
C GLY A 312 5.74 -13.37 -17.30
N THR A 313 6.14 -12.25 -16.71
CA THR A 313 7.18 -11.32 -17.16
C THR A 313 7.50 -10.46 -15.92
N GLY A 314 8.71 -10.29 -15.42
CA GLY A 314 10.06 -10.70 -15.80
C GLY A 314 11.00 -9.96 -14.84
N MET A 315 12.25 -10.43 -14.75
CA MET A 315 13.36 -9.88 -13.93
C MET A 315 13.19 -10.05 -12.42
N GLY A 316 14.12 -10.59 -11.64
CA GLY A 316 15.53 -10.89 -11.84
C GLY A 316 16.17 -10.86 -10.45
N GLY A 317 17.17 -11.70 -10.19
CA GLY A 317 18.05 -11.53 -9.03
C GLY A 317 17.88 -12.54 -7.89
N THR A 318 18.74 -13.56 -7.95
CA THR A 318 19.69 -13.94 -6.88
C THR A 318 19.22 -13.94 -5.41
N GLY A 319 19.26 -15.15 -4.83
CA GLY A 319 19.84 -15.38 -3.50
C GLY A 319 18.85 -15.43 -2.33
N GLY A 320 18.77 -16.58 -1.67
CA GLY A 320 18.00 -16.71 -0.44
C GLY A 320 18.09 -18.08 0.20
N PHE A 321 19.19 -18.32 0.91
CA PHE A 321 19.34 -19.41 1.88
C PHE A 321 18.24 -19.38 2.94
N THR A 322 17.61 -20.53 3.18
CA THR A 322 17.13 -21.05 4.49
C THR A 322 17.07 -22.58 4.28
N GLY A 323 17.70 -23.46 5.05
CA GLY A 323 17.92 -23.46 6.49
C GLY A 323 16.91 -24.41 7.12
N GLY A 324 17.17 -25.72 7.10
CA GLY A 324 16.34 -26.75 7.72
C GLY A 324 17.20 -27.90 8.26
N HIS A 325 17.12 -28.12 9.57
CA HIS A 325 17.97 -29.00 10.36
C HIS A 325 17.69 -30.52 10.19
N SER A 326 18.79 -31.30 10.23
CA SER A 326 19.02 -32.59 10.92
C SER A 326 17.86 -33.57 11.16
N TYR A 327 18.01 -34.81 10.66
CA TYR A 327 18.14 -36.08 11.42
C TYR A 327 18.65 -37.13 10.39
N GLY A 328 19.78 -37.80 10.60
CA GLY A 328 19.84 -39.06 11.35
C GLY A 328 19.54 -40.26 10.43
N GLY A 329 20.56 -40.95 9.94
CA GLY A 329 20.38 -42.14 9.10
C GLY A 329 21.69 -42.82 8.71
N PHE A 330 22.25 -43.60 9.64
CA PHE A 330 23.21 -44.66 9.30
C PHE A 330 22.41 -45.88 8.84
N GLY A 331 22.73 -46.44 7.68
CA GLY A 331 22.21 -47.73 7.26
C GLY A 331 22.58 -48.10 5.83
N GLY A 332 23.40 -49.14 5.67
CA GLY A 332 23.30 -50.06 4.53
C GLY A 332 24.43 -50.04 3.52
N TYR A 333 25.23 -51.12 3.61
CA TYR A 333 26.19 -51.70 2.64
C TYR A 333 27.53 -51.00 2.43
#